data_AF-A0A0Q7MWA5-F1
#
_entry.id   AF-A0A0Q7MWA5-F1
#
_cell.length_a   1.000
_cell.length_b   1.000
_cell.length_c   1.000
_cell.angle_alpha   90.00
_cell.angle_beta   90.00
_cell.angle_gamma   90.00
#
_symmetry.space_group_name_H-M   'P 1'
#
loop_
_entity.id
_entity.type
_entity.pdbx_description
1 polymer ?
#
loop_
_entity_poly.entity_id
_entity_poly.type
_entity_poly.pdbx_seq_one_letter_code
_entity_poly.pdbx_strand_id
1 'polypeptide(L)'
;MKRGMVTESHVVIYCDTCGDILTDADGESICFDTTNQAVSFLGADRASGWVYDGDTVRCDICVATQQCQRDGHQFTELECTVCGIFPADHKEY
;
A
#
# COMPACT_ATOMS: atom_id res chain seq x y z
N MET A 1 23.42 21.58 -5.94
CA MET A 1 22.37 22.02 -6.89
C MET A 1 22.53 21.18 -8.15
N LYS A 2 21.55 20.34 -8.47
CA LYS A 2 21.58 19.51 -9.67
C LYS A 2 21.16 20.35 -10.88
N ARG A 3 21.73 20.11 -12.06
CA ARG A 3 21.46 20.86 -13.30
C ARG A 3 21.49 19.90 -14.48
N GLY A 4 20.54 20.04 -15.40
CA GLY A 4 20.40 19.16 -16.58
C GLY A 4 19.55 17.91 -16.31
N MET A 5 19.60 16.95 -17.21
CA MET A 5 18.92 15.65 -17.06
C MET A 5 19.73 14.78 -16.09
N VAL A 6 19.09 14.38 -14.99
CA VAL A 6 19.70 13.52 -13.96
C VAL A 6 18.77 12.36 -13.66
N THR A 7 19.35 11.21 -13.35
CA THR A 7 18.62 10.05 -12.83
C THR A 7 18.89 9.95 -11.35
N GLU A 8 17.84 9.69 -10.58
CA GLU A 8 17.91 9.53 -9.14
C GLU A 8 17.26 8.21 -8.74
N SER A 9 17.73 7.64 -7.63
CA SER A 9 17.13 6.48 -7.01
C SER A 9 16.30 6.95 -5.83
N HIS A 10 15.06 6.47 -5.75
CA HIS A 10 14.13 6.77 -4.69
C HIS A 10 13.63 5.48 -4.05
N VAL A 11 13.19 5.59 -2.80
CA VAL A 11 12.43 4.56 -2.12
C VAL A 11 10.96 4.75 -2.46
N VAL A 12 10.29 3.68 -2.84
CA VAL A 12 8.83 3.61 -2.99
C VAL A 12 8.30 2.53 -2.06
N ILE A 13 7.04 2.62 -1.68
CA ILE A 13 6.40 1.67 -0.77
C ILE A 13 5.55 0.71 -1.59
N TYR A 14 5.81 -0.59 -1.43
CA TYR A 14 4.97 -1.65 -1.96
C TYR A 14 4.26 -2.39 -0.82
N CYS A 15 3.08 -2.93 -1.10
CA CYS A 15 2.44 -3.88 -0.20
C CYS A 15 3.11 -5.25 -0.33
N ASP A 16 3.56 -5.82 0.78
CA ASP A 16 4.20 -7.14 0.82
C ASP A 16 3.24 -8.29 0.47
N THR A 17 1.91 -8.05 0.46
CA THR A 17 0.90 -9.09 0.21
C THR A 17 0.47 -9.18 -1.26
N CYS A 18 0.22 -8.04 -1.91
CA CYS A 18 -0.29 -8.00 -3.29
C CYS A 18 0.64 -7.27 -4.27
N GLY A 19 1.73 -6.66 -3.77
CA GLY A 19 2.66 -5.89 -4.59
C GLY A 19 2.07 -4.59 -5.15
N ASP A 20 0.96 -4.10 -4.58
CA ASP A 20 0.43 -2.78 -4.89
C ASP A 20 1.40 -1.69 -4.46
N ILE A 21 1.38 -0.54 -5.13
CA ILE A 21 2.30 0.58 -4.86
C ILE A 21 1.55 1.73 -4.21
N LEU A 22 2.13 2.33 -3.18
CA LEU A 22 1.55 3.53 -2.57
C LEU A 22 1.66 4.71 -3.55
N THR A 23 0.50 5.19 -4.01
CA THR A 23 0.40 6.33 -4.91
C THR A 23 -0.17 7.56 -4.22
N ASP A 24 0.06 8.73 -4.83
CA ASP A 24 -0.69 9.94 -4.50
C ASP A 24 -2.09 9.94 -5.14
N ALA A 25 -2.78 11.08 -5.04
CA ALA A 25 -4.14 11.25 -5.55
C ALA A 25 -4.24 11.18 -7.08
N ASP A 26 -3.13 11.41 -7.79
CA ASP A 26 -3.06 11.33 -9.25
C ASP A 26 -2.65 9.91 -9.73
N GLY A 27 -2.39 8.99 -8.79
CA GLY A 27 -1.99 7.62 -9.09
C GLY A 27 -0.48 7.48 -9.37
N GLU A 28 0.32 8.50 -9.06
CA GLU A 28 1.78 8.43 -9.21
C GLU A 28 2.42 7.87 -7.94
N SER A 29 3.49 7.08 -8.10
CA SER A 29 4.21 6.50 -6.96
C SER A 29 4.81 7.58 -6.07
N ILE A 30 4.55 7.52 -4.76
CA ILE A 30 5.18 8.45 -3.83
C ILE A 30 6.64 8.05 -3.64
N CYS A 31 7.55 8.97 -3.97
CA CYS A 31 8.99 8.78 -3.88
C CYS A 31 9.55 9.40 -2.60
N PHE A 32 10.39 8.64 -1.90
CA PHE A 32 11.10 9.06 -0.69
C PHE A 32 12.61 9.01 -0.90
N ASP A 33 13.35 9.86 -0.18
CA ASP A 33 14.81 9.86 -0.25
C ASP A 33 15.42 8.72 0.58
N THR A 34 14.72 8.27 1.63
CA THR A 34 15.18 7.21 2.53
C THR A 34 14.05 6.33 3.02
N THR A 35 14.38 5.11 3.44
CA THR A 35 13.43 4.19 4.10
C THR A 35 12.88 4.78 5.39
N ASN A 36 13.69 5.52 6.16
CA ASN A 36 13.23 6.17 7.40
C ASN A 36 12.14 7.22 7.12
N GLN A 37 12.24 7.95 6.00
CA GLN A 37 11.23 8.90 5.60
C GLN A 37 9.93 8.19 5.19
N ALA A 38 10.04 7.09 4.44
CA ALA A 38 8.91 6.24 4.06
C ALA A 38 8.17 5.67 5.30
N VAL A 39 8.92 5.12 6.27
CA VAL A 39 8.39 4.62 7.54
C VAL A 39 7.72 5.75 8.34
N SER A 40 8.34 6.92 8.40
CA SER A 40 7.77 8.09 9.09
C SER A 40 6.49 8.57 8.41
N PHE A 41 6.38 8.44 7.08
CA PHE A 41 5.18 8.76 6.33
C PHE A 41 4.04 7.80 6.64
N LEU A 42 4.30 6.49 6.71
CA LEU A 42 3.32 5.46 7.11
C LEU A 42 2.86 5.62 8.57
N GLY A 43 3.77 6.05 9.46
CA GLY A 43 3.44 6.32 10.87
C GLY A 43 2.69 7.64 11.08
N ALA A 44 2.75 8.57 10.13
CA ALA A 44 1.87 9.73 10.09
C ALA A 44 0.52 9.29 9.52
N ASP A 45 -0.58 9.86 10.01
CA ASP A 45 -1.96 9.58 9.53
C ASP A 45 -2.22 10.16 8.12
N ARG A 46 -1.28 9.91 7.20
CA ARG A 46 -1.19 10.44 5.84
C ARG A 46 -1.19 9.35 4.78
N ALA A 47 -0.98 8.10 5.17
CA ALA A 47 -0.93 6.96 4.26
C ALA A 47 -2.27 6.25 4.07
N SER A 48 -3.39 6.91 4.39
CA SER A 48 -4.78 6.45 4.14
C SER A 48 -4.96 4.94 4.23
N GLY A 49 -4.88 4.37 5.44
CA GLY A 49 -5.15 2.95 5.68
C GLY A 49 -4.01 1.97 5.39
N TRP A 50 -2.89 2.43 4.84
CA TRP A 50 -1.67 1.61 4.78
C TRP A 50 -1.06 1.46 6.17
N VAL A 51 -0.55 0.26 6.47
CA VAL A 51 -0.03 -0.10 7.78
C VAL A 51 1.37 -0.67 7.66
N TYR A 52 2.27 -0.21 8.52
CA TYR A 52 3.59 -0.81 8.76
C TYR A 52 3.67 -1.31 10.19
N ASP A 53 3.94 -2.61 10.39
CA ASP A 53 3.98 -3.23 11.72
C ASP A 53 5.39 -3.31 12.34
N GLY A 54 6.40 -2.78 11.64
CA GLY A 54 7.81 -2.86 12.01
C GLY A 54 8.61 -3.88 11.19
N ASP A 55 7.93 -4.72 10.40
CA ASP A 55 8.52 -5.70 9.50
C ASP A 55 7.88 -5.67 8.10
N THR A 56 6.54 -5.67 8.03
CA THR A 56 5.77 -5.73 6.78
C THR A 56 4.89 -4.50 6.57
N VAL A 57 4.70 -4.15 5.30
CA VAL A 57 3.79 -3.11 4.82
C VAL A 57 2.57 -3.74 4.15
N ARG A 58 1.38 -3.29 4.55
CA ARG A 58 0.10 -3.73 3.99
C ARG A 58 -0.70 -2.54 3.46
N CYS A 59 -1.22 -2.65 2.24
CA CYS A 59 -2.15 -1.66 1.71
C CYS A 59 -3.50 -1.73 2.42
N ASP A 60 -4.26 -0.66 2.31
CA ASP A 60 -5.61 -0.52 2.86
C ASP A 60 -6.55 -1.65 2.42
N ILE A 61 -6.50 -2.06 1.15
CA ILE A 61 -7.33 -3.16 0.63
C ILE A 61 -6.96 -4.50 1.28
N CYS A 62 -5.66 -4.81 1.43
CA CYS A 62 -5.21 -6.04 2.09
C CYS A 62 -5.57 -6.05 3.58
N VAL A 63 -5.43 -4.91 4.26
CA VAL A 63 -5.83 -4.75 5.66
C VAL A 63 -7.34 -4.97 5.81
N ALA A 64 -8.14 -4.33 4.95
CA ALA A 64 -9.59 -4.43 5.01
C ALA A 64 -10.10 -5.83 4.62
N THR A 65 -9.45 -6.49 3.66
CA THR A 65 -9.74 -7.88 3.29
C THR A 65 -9.48 -8.84 4.45
N GLN A 66 -8.32 -8.70 5.11
CA GLN A 66 -8.01 -9.50 6.29
C GLN A 66 -9.01 -9.26 7.42
N GLN A 67 -9.45 -8.01 7.62
CA GLN A 67 -10.45 -7.68 8.63
C GLN A 67 -11.80 -8.35 8.31
N CYS A 68 -12.28 -8.26 7.06
CA CYS A 68 -13.51 -8.93 6.62
C CYS A 68 -13.47 -10.45 6.87
N GLN A 69 -12.33 -11.10 6.60
CA GLN A 69 -12.16 -12.52 6.86
C GLN A 69 -12.23 -12.86 8.36
N ARG A 70 -11.62 -12.03 9.22
CA ARG A 70 -11.70 -12.18 10.69
C ARG A 70 -13.13 -12.02 11.20
N ASP A 71 -13.89 -11.11 10.60
CA ASP A 71 -15.28 -10.86 10.95
C ASP A 71 -16.26 -11.91 10.38
N GLY A 72 -15.74 -12.89 9.62
CA GLY A 72 -16.52 -13.99 9.06
C GLY A 72 -17.31 -13.61 7.81
N HIS A 73 -16.95 -12.51 7.15
CA HIS A 73 -17.56 -12.13 5.89
C HIS A 73 -17.21 -13.14 4.79
N GLN A 74 -18.16 -13.33 3.87
CA GLN A 74 -17.94 -14.16 2.70
C GLN A 74 -17.52 -13.31 1.51
N PHE A 75 -16.67 -13.88 0.67
CA PHE A 75 -16.23 -13.27 -0.58
C PHE A 75 -16.84 -14.04 -1.74
N THR A 76 -17.35 -13.29 -2.71
CA THR A 76 -17.59 -13.80 -4.07
C THR A 76 -16.28 -13.78 -4.85
N GLU A 77 -16.31 -14.13 -6.14
CA GLU A 77 -15.14 -13.97 -7.02
C GLU A 77 -14.66 -12.51 -7.14
N LEU A 78 -15.53 -11.53 -6.84
CA LEU A 78 -15.25 -10.12 -7.09
C LEU A 78 -15.16 -9.29 -5.81
N GLU A 79 -16.00 -9.55 -4.81
CA GLU A 79 -16.08 -8.69 -3.63
C GLU A 79 -16.55 -9.40 -2.36
N CYS A 80 -16.25 -8.77 -1.23
CA CYS A 80 -16.85 -9.06 0.07
C CYS A 80 -18.35 -8.75 0.05
N THR A 81 -19.20 -9.72 0.40
CA THR A 81 -20.67 -9.60 0.32
C THR A 81 -21.28 -8.61 1.32
N VAL A 82 -20.50 -8.19 2.32
CA VAL A 82 -20.96 -7.27 3.39
C VAL A 82 -20.41 -5.86 3.16
N CYS A 83 -19.13 -5.73 2.81
CA CYS A 83 -18.43 -4.45 2.76
C CYS A 83 -18.28 -3.88 1.35
N GLY A 84 -18.49 -4.69 0.31
CA GLY A 84 -18.21 -4.31 -1.09
C GLY A 84 -16.72 -4.09 -1.39
N ILE A 85 -15.83 -4.61 -0.53
CA ILE A 85 -14.38 -4.55 -0.75
C ILE A 85 -13.98 -5.60 -1.78
N PHE A 86 -13.28 -5.17 -2.81
CA PHE A 86 -12.65 -6.04 -3.79
C PHE A 86 -11.31 -6.50 -3.23
N PRO A 87 -11.06 -7.81 -3.05
CA PRO A 87 -9.77 -8.29 -2.58
C PRO A 87 -8.68 -7.88 -3.59
N ALA A 88 -7.53 -7.42 -3.08
CA ALA A 88 -6.42 -7.03 -3.94
C ALA A 88 -5.99 -8.25 -4.78
N ASP A 89 -5.88 -8.06 -6.09
CA ASP A 89 -5.37 -9.09 -6.98
C ASP A 89 -3.91 -9.40 -6.60
N HIS A 90 -3.60 -10.68 -6.36
CA HIS A 90 -2.26 -11.09 -6.01
C HIS A 90 -1.42 -11.06 -7.28
N LYS A 91 -0.68 -9.97 -7.49
CA LYS A 91 0.36 -9.94 -8.51
C LYS A 91 1.51 -10.83 -8.03
N GLU A 92 1.59 -12.05 -8.56
CA GLU A 92 2.78 -12.90 -8.41
C GLU A 92 3.95 -12.16 -9.11
N TYR A 93 4.98 -11.79 -8.34
CA TYR A 93 6.23 -11.20 -8.83
C TYR A 93 7.39 -12.19 -8.64
#